data_AF-T0ZNE2-F1
#
_entry.id   AF-T0ZNE2-F1
#
_cell.length_a   1.000
_cell.length_b   1.000
_cell.length_c   1.000
_cell.angle_alpha   90.00
_cell.angle_beta   90.00
_cell.angle_gamma   90.00
#
_symmetry.space_group_name_H-M   'P 1'
#
loop_
_entity.id
_entity.type
_entity.pdbx_description
1 polymer ?
#
loop_
_entity_poly.entity_id
_entity_poly.type
_entity_poly.pdbx_seq_one_letter_code
_entity_poly.pdbx_strand_id
1 'polypeptide(L)' 'DLKLVIVGVSAGYDELVLRGDPATQAFTACYLRDGELIALDSVNTPRDQLAARKLIPARVRPDRARLADPGVPLPQAC' A
#
# COMPACT_ATOMS: atom_id res chain seq x y z
N ASP A 1 10.11 9.13 16.46
CA ASP A 1 8.86 8.39 16.71
C ASP A 1 8.35 7.85 15.39
N LEU A 2 7.85 6.62 15.33
CA LEU A 2 7.37 6.00 14.08
C LEU A 2 5.85 6.07 14.03
N LYS A 3 5.31 6.64 12.95
CA LYS A 3 3.86 6.69 12.75
C LYS A 3 3.41 5.56 11.83
N LEU A 4 2.94 4.47 12.43
CA LEU A 4 2.23 3.39 11.75
C LEU A 4 0.75 3.75 11.55
N VAL A 5 0.23 3.52 10.35
CA VAL A 5 -1.19 3.59 10.02
C VAL A 5 -1.58 2.35 9.23
N ILE A 6 -2.64 1.68 9.70
CA ILE A 6 -3.24 0.51 9.07
C ILE A 6 -4.53 0.95 8.37
N VAL A 7 -4.74 0.49 7.13
CA VAL A 7 -5.98 0.72 6.38
C VAL A 7 -6.42 -0.57 5.71
N GLY A 8 -7.67 -0.97 5.90
CA GLY A 8 -8.21 -2.24 5.37
C GLY A 8 -7.99 -3.42 6.32
N VAL A 9 -8.20 -4.64 5.81
CA VAL A 9 -8.03 -5.90 6.55
C VAL A 9 -7.14 -6.81 5.73
N SER A 10 -5.93 -7.10 6.22
CA SER A 10 -4.93 -7.89 5.49
C SER A 10 -5.21 -9.39 5.48
N ALA A 11 -6.10 -9.89 6.34
CA ALA A 11 -6.39 -11.32 6.45
C ALA A 11 -6.84 -11.91 5.09
N GLY A 12 -6.16 -12.98 4.66
CA GLY A 12 -6.43 -13.65 3.40
C GLY A 12 -5.70 -13.07 2.18
N TYR A 13 -4.71 -12.19 2.38
CA TYR A 13 -3.77 -11.81 1.33
C TYR A 13 -3.02 -13.05 0.81
N ASP A 14 -2.69 -13.05 -0.48
CA ASP A 14 -1.84 -14.04 -1.13
C ASP A 14 -0.52 -13.43 -1.63
N GLU A 15 -0.47 -12.10 -1.75
CA GLU A 15 0.71 -11.37 -2.16
C GLU A 15 0.92 -10.12 -1.29
N LEU A 16 2.20 -9.85 -0.98
CA LEU A 16 2.64 -8.64 -0.31
C LEU A 16 3.63 -7.90 -1.20
N VAL A 17 3.35 -6.63 -1.48
CA VAL A 17 4.23 -5.73 -2.22
C VAL A 17 4.77 -4.67 -1.27
N LEU A 18 6.09 -4.61 -1.13
CA LEU A 18 6.75 -3.57 -0.35
C LEU A 18 6.99 -2.34 -1.23
N ARG A 19 6.57 -1.18 -0.74
CA ARG A 19 6.69 0.12 -1.41
C ARG A 19 7.57 1.04 -0.59
N GLY A 20 8.73 1.42 -1.12
CA GLY A 20 9.77 2.13 -0.38
C GLY A 20 10.72 1.18 0.37
N ASP A 21 11.48 1.72 1.32
CA ASP A 21 12.55 0.99 2.02
C ASP A 21 12.39 1.08 3.55
N PRO A 22 12.16 -0.05 4.25
CA PRO A 22 12.09 -0.10 5.71
C PRO A 22 13.31 0.46 6.44
N ALA A 23 14.51 0.40 5.85
CA ALA A 23 15.72 0.96 6.44
C ALA A 23 15.64 2.49 6.57
N THR A 24 14.85 3.15 5.71
CA THR A 24 14.60 4.60 5.75
C THR A 24 13.51 5.00 6.74
N GLN A 25 12.85 4.01 7.37
CA GLN A 25 11.71 4.21 8.26
C GLN A 25 10.52 4.93 7.60
N ALA A 26 10.42 4.89 6.27
CA ALA A 26 9.31 5.42 5.48
C ALA A 26 8.96 4.44 4.36
N PHE A 27 7.94 3.62 4.58
CA PHE A 27 7.54 2.55 3.66
C PHE A 27 6.08 2.17 3.84
N THR A 28 5.55 1.42 2.87
CA THR A 28 4.20 0.88 2.90
C THR A 28 4.25 -0.59 2.50
N ALA A 29 3.68 -1.48 3.32
CA ALA A 29 3.40 -2.86 2.97
C ALA A 29 2.00 -2.93 2.35
N CYS A 30 1.91 -3.31 1.08
CA CYS A 30 0.68 -3.39 0.31
C CYS A 30 0.22 -4.84 0.20
N TYR A 31 -0.93 -5.16 0.78
CA TYR A 31 -1.49 -6.52 0.78
C TYR A 31 -2.47 -6.68 -0.38
N LEU A 32 -2.20 -7.67 -1.23
CA LEU A 32 -3.04 -8.03 -2.35
C LEU A 32 -3.71 -9.39 -2.11
N ARG A 33 -4.91 -9.55 -2.67
CA ARG A 33 -5.57 -10.85 -2.82
C ARG A 33 -6.09 -10.98 -4.23
N ASP A 34 -5.68 -12.02 -4.95
CA ASP A 34 -6.00 -12.22 -6.36
C ASP A 34 -5.69 -10.96 -7.19
N GLY A 35 -4.64 -10.21 -6.82
CA GLY A 35 -4.24 -8.94 -7.46
C GLY A 35 -5.04 -7.69 -7.03
N GLU A 36 -6.04 -7.81 -6.16
CA GLU A 36 -6.81 -6.68 -5.60
C GLU A 36 -6.16 -6.13 -4.34
N LEU A 37 -6.09 -4.80 -4.21
CA LEU A 37 -5.55 -4.14 -3.02
C LEU A 37 -6.55 -4.18 -1.85
N ILE A 38 -6.27 -5.02 -0.84
CA ILE A 38 -7.18 -5.25 0.29
C ILE A 38 -6.78 -4.51 1.58
N ALA A 39 -5.49 -4.21 1.76
CA ALA A 39 -4.99 -3.49 2.93
C ALA A 39 -3.63 -2.83 2.68
N LEU A 40 -3.30 -1.83 3.51
CA LEU A 40 -1.96 -1.26 3.64
C LEU A 40 -1.57 -1.15 5.12
N ASP A 41 -0.30 -1.46 5.42
CA ASP A 41 0.39 -0.99 6.63
C ASP A 41 1.45 0.04 6.22
N SER A 42 1.32 1.26 6.70
CA SER A 42 2.15 2.39 6.27
C SER A 42 2.89 3.01 7.45
N VAL A 43 4.21 3.15 7.31
CA VAL A 43 5.07 3.86 8.27
C VAL A 43 5.54 5.16 7.63
N ASN A 44 5.23 6.30 8.25
CA ASN A 44 5.68 7.64 7.83
C ASN A 44 5.39 8.02 6.35
N THR A 45 4.38 7.41 5.71
CA THR A 45 3.97 7.70 4.31
C THR A 45 2.54 8.26 4.23
N PRO A 46 2.26 9.49 4.72
CA PRO A 46 0.89 10.05 4.80
C PRO A 46 0.16 10.13 3.46
N ARG A 47 0.89 10.24 2.34
CA ARG A 47 0.31 10.22 0.98
C ARG A 47 -0.33 8.88 0.66
N ASP A 48 0.35 7.78 0.99
CA ASP A 48 -0.17 6.42 0.79
C ASP A 48 -1.36 6.18 1.72
N GLN A 49 -1.29 6.62 2.98
CA GLN A 49 -2.36 6.51 3.97
C GLN A 49 -3.67 7.18 3.51
N LEU A 50 -3.57 8.34 2.87
CA LEU A 50 -4.73 9.06 2.35
C LEU A 50 -5.30 8.39 1.10
N ALA A 51 -4.43 7.95 0.19
CA ALA A 51 -4.84 7.27 -1.04
C ALA A 51 -5.54 5.93 -0.73
N ALA A 52 -4.98 5.13 0.19
CA ALA A 52 -5.50 3.82 0.59
C ALA A 52 -6.99 3.84 0.99
N ARG A 53 -7.40 4.89 1.72
CA ARG A 53 -8.78 5.06 2.21
C ARG A 53 -9.80 5.18 1.08
N LYS A 54 -9.37 5.55 -0.13
CA LYS A 54 -10.20 5.61 -1.34
C LYS A 54 -10.02 4.37 -2.21
N LEU A 55 -8.78 3.90 -2.35
CA LEU A 55 -8.42 2.83 -3.28
C LEU A 55 -8.89 1.45 -2.80
N ILE A 56 -8.76 1.14 -1.50
CA ILE A 56 -9.18 -0.16 -0.95
C ILE A 56 -10.69 -0.40 -1.11
N PRO A 57 -11.59 0.54 -0.72
CA PRO A 57 -13.02 0.38 -0.98
C PRO A 57 -13.38 0.29 -2.47
N ALA A 58 -12.56 0.88 -3.34
CA ALA A 58 -12.73 0.81 -4.79
C ALA A 58 -12.23 -0.50 -5.42
N ARG A 59 -11.65 -1.42 -4.64
CA ARG A 59 -11.22 -2.75 -5.07
C ARG A 59 -10.27 -2.71 -6.28
N VAL A 60 -9.36 -1.75 -6.27
CA VAL A 60 -8.41 -1.53 -7.36
C VAL A 60 -7.44 -2.70 -7.50
N ARG A 61 -6.98 -2.93 -8.74
CA ARG A 61 -6.05 -4.00 -9.11
C ARG A 61 -4.80 -3.39 -9.74
N PRO A 62 -3.88 -2.87 -8.91
CA PRO A 62 -2.74 -2.09 -9.39
C PRO A 62 -1.73 -2.93 -10.16
N ASP A 63 -0.99 -2.26 -11.05
CA ASP A 63 0.23 -2.84 -11.60
C ASP A 63 1.26 -3.01 -10.48
N ARG A 64 1.78 -4.23 -10.35
CA ARG A 64 2.66 -4.62 -9.25
C ARG A 64 3.98 -3.82 -9.23
N ALA A 65 4.58 -3.59 -10.39
CA ALA A 65 5.85 -2.87 -10.47
C ALA A 65 5.66 -1.39 -10.09
N ARG A 66 4.58 -0.77 -10.56
CA ARG A 66 4.22 0.61 -10.21
C ARG A 66 3.79 0.75 -8.75
N LEU A 67 3.14 -0.28 -8.19
CA LEU A 67 2.78 -0.33 -6.77
C LEU A 67 4.02 -0.27 -5.87
N ALA A 68 5.06 -1.04 -6.22
CA ALA A 68 6.32 -1.10 -5.47
C ALA A 68 7.14 0.20 -5.56
N ASP A 69 6.99 1.00 -6.62
CA ASP A 69 7.77 2.22 -6.84
C ASP A 69 7.23 3.43 -6.05
N PRO A 70 7.91 3.88 -4.96
CA PRO A 70 7.46 5.02 -4.16
C PRO A 70 7.42 6.35 -4.94
N GLY A 71 8.09 6.43 -6.10
CA GLY A 71 8.07 7.58 -7.00
C GLY A 71 6.77 7.74 -7.80
N VAL A 72 6.02 6.65 -8.01
CA VAL A 72 4.70 6.68 -8.68
C VAL A 72 3.61 6.94 -7.63
N PRO A 73 2.82 8.02 -7.71
CA PRO A 73 1.70 8.23 -6.77
C PRO A 73 0.76 7.01 -6.74
N LEU A 74 0.38 6.54 -5.55
CA LEU A 74 -0.41 5.31 -5.39
C LEU A 74 -1.70 5.26 -6.24
N PRO A 75 -2.48 6.35 -6.40
CA PRO A 75 -3.64 6.33 -7.31
C PRO A 75 -3.31 6.11 -8.79
N GLN A 76 -2.08 6.41 -9.22
CA GLN A 76 -1.62 6.21 -10.59
C GLN A 76 -1.04 4.81 -10.80
N ALA A 77 -0.73 4.06 -9.74
CA ALA A 77 -0.31 2.67 -9.84
C ALA A 77 -1.49 1.72 -10.14
N CYS A 78 -2.72 2.21 -9.99
CA CYS A 78 -3.98 1.51 -10.23
C CYS A 78 -4.43 1.60 -11.69
#